data_AF-A0A7J4UMY4-F1
#
_entry.id   AF-A0A7J4UMY4-F1
#
_cell.length_a   1.000
_cell.length_b   1.000
_cell.length_c   1.000
_cell.angle_alpha   90.00
_cell.angle_beta   90.00
_cell.angle_gamma   90.00
#
_symmetry.space_group_name_H-M   'P 1'
#
loop_
_entity.id
_entity.type
_entity.pdbx_description
1 polymer ?
#
loop_
_entity_poly.entity_id
_entity_poly.type
_entity_poly.pdbx_seq_one_letter_code
_entity_poly.pdbx_strand_id
1 'polypeptide(L)' 'MNESKSTISQGTSLPTLLTVLFIALKLCGVIDWSWWWVLSPIPITVGLIVAVCVIVYGVFTIQKNLEDKRG' A
#
# COMPACT_ATOMS: atom_id res chain seq x y z
N MET A 1 -20.48 -45.58 20.01
CA MET A 1 -20.23 -44.41 19.15
C MET A 1 -19.22 -43.52 19.87
N ASN A 2 -18.01 -43.37 19.34
CA ASN A 2 -16.97 -42.54 19.93
C ASN A 2 -16.97 -41.18 19.22
N GLU A 3 -17.58 -40.19 19.86
CA GLU A 3 -17.61 -38.81 19.38
C GLU A 3 -16.22 -38.18 19.58
N SER A 4 -15.37 -38.28 18.55
CA SER A 4 -14.11 -37.55 18.50
C SER A 4 -14.41 -36.07 18.32
N LYS A 5 -14.45 -35.31 19.40
CA LYS A 5 -14.56 -33.85 19.34
C LYS A 5 -13.27 -33.28 18.73
N SER A 6 -13.30 -33.01 17.43
CA SER A 6 -12.29 -32.23 16.74
C SER A 6 -12.35 -30.79 17.23
N THR A 7 -11.53 -30.47 18.24
CA THR A 7 -11.29 -29.09 18.64
C THR A 7 -10.56 -28.40 17.49
N ILE A 8 -11.32 -27.78 16.59
CA ILE A 8 -10.76 -26.94 15.53
C ILE A 8 -10.15 -25.73 16.22
N SER A 9 -8.86 -25.84 16.53
CA SER A 9 -8.05 -24.75 17.04
C SER A 9 -7.77 -23.82 15.86
N GLN A 10 -8.69 -22.89 15.61
CA GLN A 10 -8.56 -21.84 14.61
C GLN A 10 -7.48 -20.87 15.09
N GLY A 11 -6.22 -21.20 14.82
CA GLY A 11 -5.11 -20.27 14.98
C GLY A 11 -5.35 -19.08 14.06
N THR A 12 -5.36 -17.87 14.62
CA THR A 12 -5.41 -16.64 13.82
C THR A 12 -4.24 -16.66 12.84
N SER A 13 -4.54 -16.65 11.55
CA SER A 13 -3.50 -16.62 10.53
C SER A 13 -2.63 -15.36 10.73
N LEU A 14 -1.30 -15.51 10.69
CA LEU A 14 -0.34 -14.40 10.77
C LEU A 14 -0.74 -13.14 9.98
N PRO A 15 -1.28 -13.22 8.74
CA PRO A 15 -1.77 -12.04 8.02
C PRO A 15 -2.88 -11.29 8.76
N THR A 16 -3.77 -11.99 9.47
CA THR A 16 -4.84 -11.38 10.25
C THR A 16 -4.28 -10.60 11.44
N LEU A 17 -3.34 -11.17 12.19
CA LEU A 17 -2.72 -10.49 13.33
C LEU A 17 -1.92 -9.26 12.88
N LEU A 18 -1.18 -9.36 11.77
CA LEU A 18 -0.44 -8.24 11.20
C LEU A 18 -1.38 -7.15 10.69
N THR A 19 -2.50 -7.51 10.05
CA THR A 19 -3.54 -6.57 9.61
C THR A 19 -4.13 -5.80 10.80
N VAL A 20 -4.46 -6.50 11.88
CA VAL A 20 -4.97 -5.88 13.12
C VAL A 20 -3.91 -4.98 13.76
N LEU A 21 -2.63 -5.37 13.78
CA LEU A 21 -1.53 -4.56 14.30
C LEU A 21 -1.32 -3.25 13.50
N PHE A 22 -1.39 -3.32 12.16
CA PHE A 22 -1.31 -2.14 11.29
C PHE A 22 -2.48 -1.17 11.53
N ILE A 23 -3.70 -1.70 11.70
CA ILE A 23 -4.88 -0.89 12.05
C ILE A 23 -4.66 -0.21 13.42
N ALA A 24 -4.20 -0.96 14.43
CA ALA A 24 -3.96 -0.43 15.76
C ALA A 24 -2.91 0.70 15.77
N LEU A 25 -1.79 0.52 15.06
CA LEU A 25 -0.71 1.53 14.99
C LEU A 25 -1.16 2.82 14.27
N LYS A 26 -2.04 2.68 13.28
CA LYS A 26 -2.65 3.81 12.58
C LYS A 26 -3.62 4.61 13.48
N LEU A 27 -4.48 3.93 14.25
CA LEU A 27 -5.34 4.61 15.24
C LEU A 27 -4.53 5.30 16.34
N CYS A 28 -3.35 4.77 16.68
CA CYS A 28 -2.43 5.39 17.62
C CYS A 28 -1.75 6.65 17.07
N GLY A 29 -2.02 7.05 15.82
CA GLY A 29 -1.53 8.29 15.23
C GLY A 29 -0.04 8.28 14.88
N VAL A 30 0.63 7.13 14.97
CA VAL A 30 2.03 6.96 14.56
C VAL A 30 2.18 7.05 13.03
N ILE A 31 1.08 6.82 12.30
CA ILE A 31 1.04 6.80 10.84
C ILE A 31 -0.22 7.59 10.38
N ASP A 32 -0.03 8.73 9.70
CA ASP A 32 -1.11 9.58 9.12
C ASP A 32 -1.76 8.99 7.84
N TRP A 33 -1.36 7.77 7.48
CA TRP A 33 -1.61 7.24 6.15
C TRP A 33 -3.04 6.72 5.94
N SER A 34 -3.55 6.77 4.71
CA SER A 34 -4.94 6.44 4.36
C SER A 34 -5.30 4.95 4.47
N TRP A 35 -6.52 4.63 4.91
CA TRP A 35 -6.97 3.24 5.26
C TRP A 35 -7.00 2.33 4.03
N TRP A 36 -7.14 2.94 2.87
CA TRP A 36 -7.12 2.34 1.54
C TRP A 36 -5.83 1.58 1.20
N TRP A 37 -4.72 1.82 1.90
CA TRP A 37 -3.46 1.09 1.70
C TRP A 37 -3.41 -0.26 2.41
N VAL A 38 -4.18 -0.43 3.48
CA VAL A 38 -4.22 -1.68 4.26
C VAL A 38 -5.15 -2.72 3.62
N LEU A 39 -6.15 -2.27 2.84
CA LEU A 39 -7.27 -3.13 2.44
C LEU A 39 -7.23 -3.65 1.01
N SER A 40 -6.27 -3.28 0.15
CA SER A 40 -6.43 -3.68 -1.25
C SER A 40 -5.17 -3.67 -2.10
N PRO A 41 -5.08 -4.55 -3.13
CA PRO A 41 -4.12 -4.50 -4.24
C PRO A 41 -4.16 -3.23 -5.13
N ILE A 42 -4.93 -2.21 -4.76
CA ILE A 42 -5.11 -0.93 -5.48
C ILE A 42 -3.86 0.00 -5.51
N PRO A 43 -2.97 0.09 -4.49
CA PRO A 43 -1.84 1.00 -4.55
C PRO A 43 -0.74 0.53 -5.51
N ILE A 44 -0.74 -0.73 -5.94
CA ILE A 44 0.17 -1.22 -6.99
C ILE A 44 -0.11 -0.48 -8.30
N THR A 45 -1.39 -0.36 -8.69
CA THR A 45 -1.77 0.35 -9.90
C THR A 45 -1.64 1.87 -9.74
N VAL A 46 -2.03 2.43 -8.59
CA VAL A 46 -1.87 3.87 -8.32
C VAL A 46 -0.40 4.28 -8.25
N GLY A 47 0.45 3.48 -7.60
CA GLY A 47 1.89 3.71 -7.52
C GLY A 47 2.57 3.65 -8.89
N LEU A 48 2.15 2.71 -9.75
CA LEU A 48 2.61 2.64 -11.13
C LEU A 48 2.22 3.89 -11.93
N ILE A 49 0.96 4.34 -11.82
CA ILE A 49 0.48 5.54 -12.52
C ILE A 49 1.21 6.79 -12.04
N VAL A 50 1.39 6.97 -10.73
CA VAL A 50 2.12 8.11 -10.16
C VAL A 50 3.59 8.09 -10.61
N ALA A 51 4.25 6.93 -10.60
CA ALA A 51 5.62 6.81 -11.07
C ALA A 51 5.76 7.21 -12.55
N VAL A 52 4.84 6.76 -13.40
CA VAL A 52 4.81 7.13 -14.84
C VAL A 52 4.55 8.63 -15.00
N CYS A 53 3.59 9.20 -14.27
CA CYS A 53 3.30 10.63 -14.32
C CYS A 53 4.52 11.48 -13.92
N VAL A 54 5.25 11.10 -12.86
CA VAL A 54 6.46 11.80 -12.41
C VAL A 54 7.56 11.74 -13.47
N ILE A 55 7.75 10.59 -14.10
CA ILE A 55 8.73 10.44 -15.19
C ILE A 55 8.37 11.34 -16.37
N VAL A 56 7.11 11.34 -16.81
CA VAL A 56 6.65 12.16 -17.93
C VAL A 56 6.80 13.66 -17.61
N TYR A 57 6.40 14.10 -16.42
CA TYR A 57 6.56 15.48 -15.99
C TYR A 57 8.04 15.87 -15.88
N GLY A 58 8.87 14.99 -15.33
CA GLY A 58 10.32 15.17 -15.24
C GLY A 58 10.94 15.34 -16.62
N VAL A 59 10.65 14.44 -17.56
CA VAL A 59 11.15 14.55 -18.94
C VAL A 59 10.66 15.83 -19.61
N PHE A 60 9.38 16.18 -19.46
CA PHE A 60 8.82 17.41 -20.04
C PHE A 60 9.47 18.68 -19.48
N THR A 61 9.70 18.74 -18.17
CA THR A 61 10.36 19.88 -17.53
C THR A 61 11.85 19.98 -17.90
N ILE A 62 12.52 18.85 -18.11
CA ILE A 62 13.90 18.79 -18.62
C ILE A 62 13.96 19.26 -20.07
N GLN A 63 13.07 18.77 -20.94
CA GLN A 63 12.98 19.20 -22.34
C GLN A 63 12.76 20.72 -22.44
N LYS A 64 11.82 21.26 -21.64
CA LYS A 64 11.55 22.70 -21.53
C LYS A 64 12.79 23.49 -21.07
N ASN A 65 13.51 22.99 -20.06
CA ASN A 65 14.73 23.64 -19.56
C ASN A 65 15.87 23.62 -20.59
N LEU A 66 15.96 22.58 -21.41
CA LEU A 66 16.97 22.48 -22.46
C LEU A 66 16.67 23.39 -23.65
N GLU A 67 15.39 23.62 -23.96
CA GLU A 67 14.96 24.53 -25.02
C GLU A 67 15.14 26.00 -24.61
N ASP A 68 14.86 26.33 -23.35
CA ASP A 68 15.09 27.65 -22.76
C ASP A 68 16.59 28.01 -22.69
N LYS A 69 17.47 27.03 -22.44
CA LYS A 69 18.93 27.23 -22.46
C LYS A 69 19.54 27.34 -23.86
N ARG A 70 18.77 27.06 -24.92
CA ARG A 70 19.27 27.02 -26.31
C ARG A 70 18.93 28.28 -27.12
N GLY A 71 17.99 29.11 -26.64
CA GLY A 71 17.69 30.44 -27.19
C GLY A 71 18.52 31.53 -26.53
#